data_AF-X8IP20-F1
#
_entry.id   AF-X8IP20-F1
#
_cell.length_a   1.000
_cell.length_b   1.000
_cell.length_c   1.000
_cell.angle_alpha   90.00
_cell.angle_beta   90.00
_cell.angle_gamma   90.00
#
_symmetry.space_group_name_H-M   'P 1'
#
loop_
_entity.id
_entity.type
_entity.pdbx_description
1 polymer ?
#
loop_
_entity_poly.entity_id
_entity_poly.type
_entity_poly.pdbx_seq_one_letter_code
_entity_poly.pdbx_strand_id
1 'polypeptide(L)'
;MKINCISRKNKGICLETVCRDKKSGYLEQSIMYDQYVASTGEKRLIVVSIIATGFVLSMLLYHNLAFSFVLLLFYKKILGIYSNVMLERRKRALSEQFKDFLFILSTAIGAGRGMRDSIGESIPGIEGIYGEKSILGNELKRMYKRMDAGNEEDVAVLKEFAERTGSEDIIDFAIIYSTCKTTGASLIDALNKAASVIIDKMTIENEIRAMANRKKNESMILFIMPFLVILFLNIFSPDYISPLYESLVGRLIMTIVVAANVFIYSVMQKITSVEI
;
A
#
# COMPACT_ATOMS: atom_id res chain seq x y z
N MET A 1 -7.10 24.61 -17.40
CA MET A 1 -5.96 24.09 -16.62
C MET A 1 -5.50 22.79 -17.27
N LYS A 2 -4.40 22.80 -18.03
CA LYS A 2 -3.85 21.58 -18.67
C LYS A 2 -2.59 21.19 -17.90
N ILE A 3 -2.71 20.22 -16.99
CA ILE A 3 -1.58 19.64 -16.27
C ILE A 3 -0.99 18.56 -17.19
N ASN A 4 0.30 18.71 -17.54
CA ASN A 4 1.01 17.75 -18.38
C ASN A 4 2.01 17.01 -17.48
N CYS A 5 1.78 15.71 -17.25
CA CYS A 5 2.64 14.90 -16.38
C CYS A 5 3.65 14.12 -17.23
N ILE A 6 4.93 14.26 -16.90
CA ILE A 6 6.05 13.63 -17.59
C ILE A 6 6.62 12.55 -16.66
N SER A 7 6.64 11.30 -17.13
CA SER A 7 7.25 10.18 -16.41
C SER A 7 8.75 10.10 -16.73
N ARG A 8 9.62 10.19 -15.71
CA ARG A 8 11.08 10.07 -15.87
C ARG A 8 11.52 8.67 -15.47
N LYS A 9 12.06 7.91 -16.43
CA LYS A 9 12.62 6.57 -16.21
C LYS A 9 14.00 6.68 -15.55
N ASN A 10 14.16 6.11 -14.35
CA ASN A 10 15.47 5.66 -13.88
C ASN A 10 15.44 4.15 -13.62
N LYS A 11 16.55 3.45 -13.90
CA LYS A 11 16.62 1.98 -14.02
C LYS A 11 16.01 1.27 -12.81
N GLY A 12 14.97 0.47 -13.05
CA GLY A 12 14.45 -0.55 -12.14
C GLY A 12 13.05 -0.29 -11.58
N ILE A 13 12.68 0.94 -11.23
CA ILE A 13 11.40 1.26 -10.57
C ILE A 13 10.94 2.65 -11.02
N CYS A 14 9.70 2.79 -11.53
CA CYS A 14 9.10 4.09 -11.85
C CYS A 14 8.72 4.80 -10.55
N LEU A 15 9.67 5.51 -9.93
CA LEU A 15 9.49 6.17 -8.62
C LEU A 15 8.96 7.62 -8.72
N GLU A 16 8.90 8.21 -9.94
CA GLU A 16 8.72 9.66 -10.11
C GLU A 16 7.76 10.00 -11.26
N THR A 17 6.55 10.48 -10.92
CA THR A 17 5.65 11.21 -11.82
C THR A 17 5.81 12.70 -11.55
N VAL A 18 6.44 13.42 -12.48
CA VAL A 18 6.69 14.87 -12.37
C VAL A 18 5.59 15.60 -13.15
N CYS A 19 4.71 16.31 -12.45
CA CYS A 19 3.72 17.18 -13.11
C CYS A 19 4.22 18.62 -13.11
N ARG A 20 4.17 19.26 -14.28
CA ARG A 20 4.67 20.63 -14.48
C ARG A 20 3.50 21.63 -14.38
N ASP A 21 3.44 22.41 -13.32
CA ASP A 21 2.56 23.58 -13.25
C ASP A 21 3.26 24.81 -13.88
N LYS A 22 2.48 25.66 -14.57
CA LYS A 22 3.00 26.70 -15.48
C LYS A 22 2.95 28.12 -14.90
N LYS A 23 2.52 28.29 -13.64
CA LYS A 23 2.17 29.62 -13.08
C LYS A 23 3.05 30.14 -11.94
N SER A 24 3.93 29.33 -11.35
CA SER A 24 4.85 29.80 -10.30
C SER A 24 6.29 29.70 -10.80
N GLY A 25 7.05 30.80 -10.67
CA GLY A 25 8.46 30.91 -11.06
C GLY A 25 9.44 30.11 -10.18
N TYR A 26 8.96 29.06 -9.52
CA TYR A 26 9.74 28.12 -8.73
C TYR A 26 9.49 26.71 -9.29
N LEU A 27 10.55 26.02 -9.70
CA LEU A 27 10.53 24.64 -10.20
C LEU A 27 10.23 23.68 -9.04
N GLU A 28 8.96 23.59 -8.62
CA GLU A 28 8.56 22.67 -7.56
C GLU A 28 8.18 21.31 -8.14
N GLN A 29 9.09 20.33 -8.02
CA GLN A 29 8.84 18.92 -8.32
C GLN A 29 7.82 18.35 -7.32
N SER A 30 6.53 18.48 -7.61
CA SER A 30 5.47 17.89 -6.79
C SER A 30 5.38 16.38 -7.05
N ILE A 31 5.99 15.56 -6.19
CA ILE A 31 5.80 14.11 -6.16
C ILE A 31 4.40 13.84 -5.58
N MET A 32 3.45 13.42 -6.42
CA MET A 32 2.13 12.94 -5.98
C MET A 32 2.21 11.45 -5.65
N TYR A 33 1.93 11.08 -4.40
CA TYR A 33 1.97 9.68 -3.93
C TYR A 33 0.77 8.85 -4.37
N ASP A 34 -0.23 9.48 -5.01
CA ASP A 34 -1.55 8.91 -5.26
C ASP A 34 -1.65 8.10 -6.57
N GLN A 35 -0.59 8.04 -7.38
CA GLN A 35 -0.61 7.29 -8.64
C GLN A 35 0.62 6.40 -8.81
N TYR A 36 0.39 5.08 -8.91
CA TYR A 36 1.44 4.09 -9.19
C TYR A 36 1.35 3.62 -10.64
N VAL A 37 2.33 4.02 -11.43
CA VAL A 37 2.46 3.57 -12.82
C VAL A 37 3.40 2.37 -12.85
N ALA A 38 2.83 1.16 -12.91
CA ALA A 38 3.59 -0.09 -12.98
C ALA A 38 4.57 -0.09 -14.17
N SER A 39 5.81 -0.52 -13.91
CA SER A 39 6.88 -0.59 -14.90
C SER A 39 6.60 -1.67 -15.95
N THR A 40 7.11 -1.49 -17.18
CA THR A 40 6.95 -2.46 -18.28
C THR A 40 7.50 -3.85 -17.91
N GLY A 41 8.51 -3.93 -17.02
CA GLY A 41 9.06 -5.20 -16.51
C GLY A 41 8.13 -5.92 -15.52
N GLU A 42 7.54 -5.19 -14.57
CA GLU A 42 6.58 -5.73 -13.59
C GLU A 42 5.32 -6.23 -14.28
N LYS A 43 4.84 -5.49 -15.30
CA LYS A 43 3.70 -5.91 -16.13
C LYS A 43 3.97 -7.26 -16.81
N ARG A 44 5.17 -7.50 -17.32
CA ARG A 44 5.54 -8.79 -17.95
C ARG A 44 5.60 -9.91 -16.92
N LEU A 45 6.18 -9.68 -15.75
CA LEU A 45 6.22 -10.68 -14.67
C LEU A 45 4.82 -11.08 -14.19
N ILE A 46 3.91 -10.12 -14.06
CA ILE A 46 2.51 -10.38 -13.70
C ILE A 46 1.81 -11.21 -14.77
N VAL A 47 2.02 -10.90 -16.05
CA VAL A 47 1.43 -11.68 -17.16
C VAL A 47 1.98 -13.11 -17.15
N VAL A 48 3.29 -13.28 -16.99
CA VAL A 48 3.92 -14.61 -16.96
C VAL A 48 3.42 -15.44 -15.77
N SER A 49 3.26 -14.84 -14.59
CA SER A 49 2.76 -15.57 -13.42
C SER A 49 1.29 -15.97 -13.55
N ILE A 50 0.44 -15.13 -14.15
CA ILE A 50 -0.96 -15.45 -14.45
C ILE A 50 -1.04 -16.60 -15.46
N ILE A 51 -0.23 -16.55 -16.52
CA ILE A 51 -0.22 -17.61 -17.54
C ILE A 51 0.29 -18.92 -16.95
N ALA A 52 1.35 -18.89 -16.14
CA ALA A 52 1.89 -20.09 -15.50
C ALA A 52 0.90 -20.73 -14.53
N THR A 53 0.28 -19.93 -13.65
CA THR A 53 -0.71 -20.44 -12.69
C THR A 53 -1.99 -20.91 -13.38
N GLY A 54 -2.47 -20.18 -14.39
CA GLY A 54 -3.62 -20.57 -15.20
C GLY A 54 -3.38 -21.85 -15.98
N PHE A 55 -2.18 -22.04 -16.54
CA PHE A 55 -1.79 -23.26 -17.22
C PHE A 55 -1.76 -24.47 -16.27
N VAL A 56 -1.13 -24.33 -15.09
CA VAL A 56 -1.07 -25.38 -14.07
C VAL A 56 -2.47 -25.77 -13.59
N LEU A 57 -3.33 -24.80 -13.27
CA LEU A 57 -4.70 -25.08 -12.82
C LEU A 57 -5.53 -25.75 -13.93
N SER A 58 -5.41 -25.28 -15.17
CA SER A 58 -6.16 -25.83 -16.31
C SER A 58 -5.75 -27.27 -16.63
N MET A 59 -4.45 -27.56 -16.53
CA MET A 59 -3.91 -28.92 -16.69
C MET A 59 -4.36 -29.84 -15.55
N LEU A 60 -4.37 -29.34 -14.31
CA LEU A 60 -4.77 -30.10 -13.12
C LEU A 60 -6.29 -30.42 -13.12
N LEU A 61 -7.15 -29.49 -13.52
CA LEU A 61 -8.59 -29.62 -13.34
C LEU A 61 -9.34 -30.19 -14.55
N TYR A 62 -8.89 -29.92 -15.77
CA TYR A 62 -9.67 -30.23 -16.99
C TYR A 62 -8.90 -31.00 -18.04
N HIS A 63 -7.59 -31.23 -17.85
CA HIS A 63 -6.69 -31.83 -18.85
C HIS A 63 -6.82 -31.17 -20.25
N ASN A 64 -7.20 -29.90 -20.28
CA ASN A 64 -7.51 -29.13 -21.49
C ASN A 64 -6.94 -27.71 -21.36
N LEU A 65 -6.30 -27.20 -22.42
CA LEU A 65 -5.67 -25.87 -22.42
C LEU A 65 -6.66 -24.70 -22.57
N ALA A 66 -7.92 -24.98 -22.96
CA ALA A 66 -8.90 -23.95 -23.32
C ALA A 66 -9.22 -22.97 -22.18
N PHE A 67 -9.15 -23.41 -20.92
CA PHE A 67 -9.48 -22.58 -19.76
C PHE A 67 -8.42 -21.49 -19.45
N SER A 68 -7.19 -21.66 -19.94
CA SER A 68 -6.10 -20.68 -19.74
C SER A 68 -6.41 -19.32 -20.41
N PHE A 69 -7.15 -19.34 -21.54
CA PHE A 69 -7.56 -18.11 -22.24
C PHE A 69 -8.56 -17.25 -21.44
N VAL A 70 -9.35 -17.87 -20.56
CA VAL A 70 -10.35 -17.16 -19.73
C VAL A 70 -9.66 -16.25 -18.70
N LEU A 71 -8.53 -16.67 -18.12
CA LEU A 71 -7.74 -15.84 -17.20
C LEU A 71 -7.14 -14.61 -17.88
N LEU A 72 -6.84 -14.71 -19.19
CA LEU A 72 -6.28 -13.60 -19.97
C LEU A 72 -7.27 -12.43 -20.11
N LEU A 73 -8.59 -12.71 -20.14
CA LEU A 73 -9.64 -11.69 -20.20
C LEU A 73 -9.66 -10.81 -18.94
N PHE A 74 -9.25 -11.34 -17.79
CA PHE A 74 -9.22 -10.61 -16.51
C PHE A 74 -7.93 -9.82 -16.27
N TYR A 75 -6.99 -9.84 -17.21
CA TYR A 75 -5.69 -9.15 -17.10
C TYR A 75 -5.81 -7.68 -16.70
N LYS A 76 -6.72 -6.91 -17.33
CA LYS A 76 -6.90 -5.49 -17.04
C LYS A 76 -7.35 -5.23 -15.60
N LYS A 77 -8.22 -6.09 -15.07
CA LYS A 77 -8.72 -5.99 -13.68
C LYS A 77 -7.61 -6.29 -12.67
N ILE A 78 -6.78 -7.30 -12.95
CA ILE A 78 -5.63 -7.68 -12.11
C ILE A 78 -4.58 -6.56 -12.08
N LEU A 79 -4.34 -5.90 -13.21
CA LEU A 79 -3.41 -4.78 -13.28
C LEU A 79 -3.86 -3.59 -12.43
N GLY A 80 -5.16 -3.30 -12.42
CA GLY A 80 -5.75 -2.26 -11.56
C GLY A 80 -5.58 -2.58 -10.08
N ILE A 81 -5.86 -3.83 -9.68
CA ILE A 81 -5.69 -4.28 -8.29
C ILE A 81 -4.22 -4.17 -7.86
N TYR A 82 -3.27 -4.58 -8.71
CA TYR A 82 -1.84 -4.50 -8.39
C TYR A 82 -1.38 -3.05 -8.16
N SER A 83 -1.82 -2.12 -8.99
CA SER A 83 -1.48 -0.70 -8.84
C SER A 83 -2.00 -0.16 -7.50
N ASN A 84 -3.25 -0.45 -7.16
CA ASN A 84 -3.85 -0.06 -5.88
C ASN A 84 -3.10 -0.67 -4.69
N VAL A 85 -2.75 -1.96 -4.75
CA VAL A 85 -2.00 -2.63 -3.68
C VAL A 85 -0.63 -1.99 -3.48
N MET A 86 0.05 -1.59 -4.55
CA MET A 86 1.37 -0.94 -4.41
C MET A 86 1.26 0.48 -3.87
N LEU A 87 0.21 1.22 -4.25
CA LEU A 87 -0.12 2.52 -3.66
C LEU A 87 -0.37 2.40 -2.16
N GLU A 88 -1.23 1.47 -1.76
CA GLU A 88 -1.53 1.17 -0.36
C GLU A 88 -0.27 0.80 0.42
N ARG A 89 0.61 -0.04 -0.15
CA ARG A 89 1.90 -0.37 0.46
C ARG A 89 2.78 0.86 0.68
N ARG A 90 2.79 1.79 -0.27
CA ARG A 90 3.59 3.02 -0.17
C ARG A 90 3.03 3.96 0.89
N LYS A 91 1.70 4.19 0.89
CA LYS A 91 1.01 4.98 1.91
C LYS A 91 1.24 4.38 3.29
N ARG A 92 1.13 3.05 3.41
CA ARG A 92 1.42 2.32 4.65
C ARG A 92 2.85 2.51 5.14
N ALA A 93 3.85 2.36 4.27
CA ALA A 93 5.25 2.54 4.67
C ALA A 93 5.53 3.97 5.15
N LEU A 94 4.86 4.96 4.56
CA LEU A 94 4.90 6.35 5.02
C LEU A 94 4.23 6.50 6.39
N SER A 95 3.04 5.93 6.60
CA SER A 95 2.34 5.97 7.89
C SER A 95 3.17 5.32 9.00
N GLU A 96 3.79 4.16 8.75
CA GLU A 96 4.68 3.51 9.72
C GLU A 96 5.87 4.41 10.09
N GLN A 97 6.54 5.02 9.10
CA GLN A 97 7.60 6.00 9.35
C GLN A 97 7.10 7.23 10.10
N PHE A 98 5.87 7.70 9.81
CA PHE A 98 5.29 8.88 10.44
C PHE A 98 4.98 8.65 11.92
N LYS A 99 4.53 7.44 12.29
CA LYS A 99 4.34 7.04 13.68
C LYS A 99 5.62 7.17 14.49
N ASP A 100 6.74 6.65 13.97
CA ASP A 100 8.03 6.73 14.65
C ASP A 100 8.55 8.18 14.71
N PHE A 101 8.29 8.96 13.65
CA PHE A 101 8.59 10.39 13.64
C PHE A 101 7.82 11.14 14.73
N LEU A 102 6.51 10.88 14.89
CA LEU A 102 5.71 11.51 15.94
C LEU A 102 6.25 11.24 17.34
N PHE A 103 6.78 10.05 17.60
CA PHE A 103 7.41 9.70 18.88
C PHE A 103 8.69 10.51 19.14
N ILE A 104 9.56 10.64 18.13
CA ILE A 104 10.78 11.46 18.22
C ILE A 104 10.41 12.94 18.39
N LEU A 105 9.41 13.40 17.62
CA LEU A 105 8.93 14.78 17.62
C LEU A 105 8.32 15.17 18.97
N SER A 106 7.45 14.34 19.55
CA SER A 106 6.85 14.62 20.86
C SER A 106 7.91 14.74 21.95
N THR A 107 8.95 13.92 21.88
CA THR A 107 10.07 13.99 22.82
C THR A 107 10.85 15.30 22.67
N ALA A 108 11.12 15.73 21.43
CA ALA A 108 11.83 16.98 21.16
C ALA A 108 11.03 18.23 21.56
N ILE A 109 9.74 18.27 21.23
CA ILE A 109 8.86 19.38 21.58
C ILE A 109 8.57 19.40 23.09
N GLY A 110 8.47 18.22 23.72
CA GLY A 110 8.44 18.07 25.19
C GLY A 110 9.65 18.69 25.89
N ALA A 111 10.81 18.70 25.25
CA ALA A 111 12.02 19.37 25.73
C ALA A 111 12.03 20.89 25.45
N GLY A 112 10.92 21.46 24.98
CA GLY A 112 10.78 22.88 24.68
C GLY A 112 11.39 23.32 23.35
N ARG A 113 11.76 22.38 22.47
CA ARG A 113 12.33 22.71 21.15
C ARG A 113 11.25 23.20 20.19
N GLY A 114 11.63 24.10 19.28
CA GLY A 114 10.75 24.56 18.21
C GLY A 114 10.45 23.46 17.18
N MET A 115 9.36 23.60 16.42
CA MET A 115 8.97 22.63 15.39
C MET A 115 10.08 22.39 14.36
N ARG A 116 10.73 23.46 13.88
CA ARG A 116 11.86 23.38 12.95
C ARG A 116 12.99 22.50 13.50
N ASP A 117 13.44 22.78 14.72
CA ASP A 117 14.57 22.08 15.33
C ASP A 117 14.21 20.63 15.63
N SER A 118 12.97 20.39 16.07
CA SER A 118 12.45 19.05 16.34
C SER A 118 12.37 18.19 15.07
N ILE A 119 11.97 18.78 13.94
CA ILE A 119 12.05 18.12 12.63
C ILE A 119 13.51 17.83 12.27
N GLY A 120 14.41 18.80 12.45
CA GLY A 120 15.84 18.63 12.16
C GLY A 120 16.47 17.47 12.94
N GLU A 121 16.15 17.35 14.22
CA GLU A 121 16.62 16.28 15.09
C GLU A 121 16.01 14.92 14.76
N SER A 122 14.78 14.89 14.23
CA SER A 122 14.12 13.64 13.86
C SER A 122 14.70 12.97 12.62
N ILE A 123 15.35 13.73 11.71
CA ILE A 123 15.93 13.23 10.46
C ILE A 123 16.93 12.07 10.73
N PRO A 124 18.00 12.24 11.53
CA PRO A 124 18.95 11.16 11.79
C PRO A 124 18.30 9.95 12.48
N GLY A 125 17.26 10.17 13.31
CA GLY A 125 16.51 9.08 13.93
C GLY A 125 15.75 8.22 12.90
N ILE A 126 15.04 8.86 11.97
CA ILE A 126 14.33 8.16 10.89
C ILE A 126 15.30 7.49 9.92
N GLU A 127 16.41 8.14 9.58
CA GLU A 127 17.44 7.55 8.72
C GLU A 127 18.16 6.37 9.37
N GLY A 128 18.33 6.39 10.70
CA GLY A 128 18.89 5.26 11.45
C GLY A 128 17.98 4.01 11.44
N ILE A 129 16.65 4.21 11.44
CA ILE A 129 15.67 3.10 11.45
C ILE A 129 15.41 2.57 10.04
N TYR A 130 15.21 3.47 9.06
CA TYR A 130 14.70 3.13 7.72
C TYR A 130 15.73 3.29 6.59
N GLY A 131 16.93 3.80 6.90
CA GLY A 131 17.99 4.11 5.93
C GLY A 131 17.87 5.50 5.29
N GLU A 132 18.95 5.94 4.62
CA GLU A 132 19.05 7.27 3.99
C GLU A 132 18.03 7.53 2.87
N LYS A 133 17.44 6.47 2.29
CA LYS A 133 16.45 6.56 1.20
C LYS A 133 15.02 6.37 1.70
N SER A 134 14.76 6.61 2.98
CA SER A 134 13.41 6.59 3.54
C SER A 134 12.52 7.63 2.86
N ILE A 135 11.22 7.31 2.76
CA ILE A 135 10.25 8.19 2.10
C ILE A 135 10.06 9.43 2.96
N LEU A 136 9.88 9.24 4.26
CA LEU A 136 9.66 10.32 5.21
C LEU A 136 10.93 11.15 5.43
N GLY A 137 12.12 10.53 5.54
CA GLY A 137 13.36 11.26 5.78
C GLY A 137 13.67 12.31 4.71
N ASN A 138 13.42 11.99 3.43
CA ASN A 138 13.56 12.97 2.35
C ASN A 138 12.57 14.14 2.47
N GLU A 139 11.35 13.88 2.94
CA GLU A 139 10.36 14.92 3.17
C GLU A 139 10.69 15.78 4.39
N LEU A 140 11.14 15.18 5.48
CA LEU A 140 11.61 15.92 6.66
C LEU A 140 12.80 16.82 6.32
N LYS A 141 13.75 16.35 5.50
CA LYS A 141 14.85 17.18 4.98
C LYS A 141 14.35 18.37 4.15
N ARG A 142 13.36 18.14 3.28
CA ARG A 142 12.74 19.20 2.48
C ARG A 142 12.03 20.23 3.37
N MET A 143 11.25 19.76 4.35
CA MET A 143 10.54 20.61 5.31
C MET A 143 11.54 21.44 6.13
N TYR A 144 12.57 20.79 6.70
CA TYR A 144 13.62 21.46 7.47
C TYR A 144 14.29 22.56 6.67
N LYS A 145 14.69 22.28 5.41
CA LYS A 145 15.35 23.27 4.55
C LYS A 145 14.46 24.47 4.22
N ARG A 146 13.15 24.25 4.00
CA ARG A 146 12.18 25.32 3.73
C ARG A 146 11.98 26.22 4.95
N MET A 147 11.89 25.61 6.13
CA MET A 147 11.78 26.34 7.40
C MET A 147 13.09 27.06 7.79
N ASP A 148 14.26 26.45 7.55
CA ASP A 148 15.57 27.03 7.86
C ASP A 148 15.92 28.22 6.98
N ALA A 149 15.56 28.15 5.69
CA ALA A 149 15.77 29.25 4.75
C ALA A 149 14.93 30.51 5.08
N GLY A 150 14.06 30.46 6.11
CA GLY A 150 13.25 31.58 6.57
C GLY A 150 12.16 32.02 5.58
N ASN A 151 11.92 31.22 4.54
CA ASN A 151 11.03 31.59 3.44
C ASN A 151 9.56 31.30 3.75
N GLU A 152 9.27 30.43 4.71
CA GLU A 152 7.91 29.90 4.94
C GLU A 152 7.64 29.57 6.41
N GLU A 153 6.39 29.74 6.85
CA GLU A 153 5.96 29.36 8.19
C GLU A 153 5.85 27.83 8.36
N ASP A 154 6.11 27.37 9.59
CA ASP A 154 6.02 25.97 9.98
C ASP A 154 4.66 25.35 9.64
N VAL A 155 3.56 26.07 9.92
CA VAL A 155 2.18 25.64 9.63
C VAL A 155 1.97 25.42 8.13
N ALA A 156 2.47 26.32 7.28
CA ALA A 156 2.28 26.22 5.82
C ALA A 156 3.01 25.00 5.24
N VAL A 157 4.24 24.77 5.71
CA VAL A 157 5.07 23.63 5.28
C VAL A 157 4.44 22.30 5.71
N LEU A 158 3.92 22.20 6.94
CA LEU A 158 3.23 20.99 7.41
C LEU A 158 1.93 20.74 6.64
N LYS A 159 1.17 21.79 6.33
CA LYS A 159 -0.09 21.66 5.58
C LYS A 159 0.16 21.15 4.16
N GLU A 160 1.14 21.67 3.45
CA GLU A 160 1.49 21.16 2.10
C GLU A 160 1.97 19.70 2.18
N PHE A 161 2.77 19.36 3.20
CA PHE A 161 3.19 17.99 3.42
C PHE A 161 1.99 17.05 3.61
N ALA A 162 0.99 17.45 4.40
CA ALA A 162 -0.23 16.70 4.60
C ALA A 162 -1.05 16.53 3.31
N GLU A 163 -1.29 17.62 2.58
CA GLU A 163 -2.06 17.60 1.33
C GLU A 163 -1.41 16.71 0.26
N ARG A 164 -0.07 16.70 0.19
CA ARG A 164 0.67 15.93 -0.82
C ARG A 164 0.79 14.44 -0.49
N THR A 165 0.82 14.10 0.79
CA THR A 165 0.90 12.71 1.24
C THR A 165 -0.46 12.02 1.19
N GLY A 166 -1.55 12.77 1.37
CA GLY A 166 -2.92 12.23 1.35
C GLY A 166 -3.18 11.20 2.45
N SER A 167 -2.38 11.23 3.52
CA SER A 167 -2.53 10.38 4.71
C SER A 167 -3.40 11.11 5.73
N GLU A 168 -4.49 10.49 6.15
CA GLU A 168 -5.43 11.08 7.11
C GLU A 168 -4.74 11.47 8.42
N ASP A 169 -3.87 10.60 8.96
CA ASP A 169 -3.16 10.89 10.22
C ASP A 169 -2.20 12.09 10.12
N ILE A 170 -1.63 12.34 8.94
CA ILE A 170 -0.75 13.50 8.70
C ILE A 170 -1.59 14.77 8.58
N ILE A 171 -2.75 14.69 7.95
CA ILE A 171 -3.73 15.78 7.86
C ILE A 171 -4.25 16.16 9.25
N ASP A 172 -4.66 15.17 10.04
CA ASP A 172 -5.11 15.35 11.42
C ASP A 172 -4.03 16.05 12.25
N PHE A 173 -2.79 15.58 12.15
CA PHE A 173 -1.65 16.19 12.84
C PHE A 173 -1.44 17.66 12.44
N ALA A 174 -1.45 17.97 11.15
CA ALA A 174 -1.26 19.33 10.65
C ALA A 174 -2.38 20.29 11.11
N ILE A 175 -3.62 19.82 11.14
CA ILE A 175 -4.78 20.58 11.63
C ILE A 175 -4.64 20.87 13.12
N ILE A 176 -4.29 19.85 13.92
CA ILE A 176 -4.10 20.01 15.36
C ILE A 176 -2.95 20.97 15.64
N TYR A 177 -1.83 20.83 14.94
CA TYR A 177 -0.68 21.73 15.08
C TYR A 177 -1.05 23.19 14.78
N SER A 178 -1.69 23.44 13.63
CA SER A 178 -2.13 24.78 13.25
C SER A 178 -3.07 25.39 14.30
N THR A 179 -4.01 24.60 14.81
CA THR A 179 -4.98 25.06 15.81
C THR A 179 -4.29 25.42 17.12
N CYS A 180 -3.35 24.59 17.59
CA CYS A 180 -2.60 24.84 18.82
C CYS A 180 -1.70 26.08 18.69
N LYS A 181 -1.08 26.27 17.52
CA LYS A 181 -0.24 27.44 17.24
C LYS A 181 -1.04 28.75 17.29
N THR A 182 -2.25 28.76 16.73
CA THR A 182 -3.11 29.97 16.70
C THR A 182 -3.76 30.28 18.05
N THR A 183 -4.14 29.25 18.81
CA THR A 183 -4.84 29.42 20.10
C THR A 183 -3.91 29.81 21.25
N GLY A 184 -2.59 29.60 21.12
CA GLY A 184 -1.62 29.99 22.14
C GLY A 184 -1.74 29.20 23.45
N ALA A 185 -2.50 28.10 23.46
CA ALA A 185 -2.50 27.13 24.54
C ALA A 185 -1.07 26.56 24.73
N SER A 186 -0.83 25.80 25.81
CA SER A 186 0.42 25.06 25.97
C SER A 186 0.61 24.12 24.77
N LEU A 187 1.33 24.61 23.76
CA LEU A 187 1.55 23.93 22.47
C LEU A 187 2.22 22.58 22.72
N ILE A 188 3.11 22.55 23.72
CA ILE A 188 3.84 21.36 24.14
C ILE A 188 2.87 20.29 24.64
N ASP A 189 1.98 20.62 25.59
CA ASP A 189 1.05 19.64 26.16
C ASP A 189 0.02 19.17 25.14
N ALA A 190 -0.54 20.11 24.36
CA ALA A 190 -1.53 19.81 23.35
C ALA A 190 -0.96 18.92 22.23
N LEU A 191 0.26 19.23 21.76
CA LEU A 191 0.90 18.47 20.70
C LEU A 191 1.39 17.10 21.17
N ASN A 192 1.90 16.98 22.39
CA ASN A 192 2.25 15.69 22.98
C ASN A 192 1.01 14.80 23.15
N LYS A 193 -0.12 15.38 23.59
CA LYS A 193 -1.37 14.64 23.70
C LYS A 193 -1.88 14.21 22.31
N ALA A 194 -1.81 15.09 21.32
CA ALA A 194 -2.21 14.79 19.96
C ALA A 194 -1.34 13.67 19.34
N ALA A 195 -0.02 13.77 19.48
CA ALA A 195 0.91 12.75 18.99
C ALA A 195 0.62 11.38 19.64
N SER A 196 0.41 11.34 20.96
CA SER A 196 0.04 10.10 21.66
C SER A 196 -1.26 9.50 21.12
N VAL A 197 -2.31 10.31 20.93
CA VAL A 197 -3.60 9.82 20.42
C VAL A 197 -3.46 9.29 18.99
N ILE A 198 -2.70 9.95 18.13
CA ILE A 198 -2.45 9.50 16.75
C ILE A 198 -1.63 8.20 16.76
N ILE A 199 -0.58 8.12 17.58
CA ILE A 199 0.23 6.90 17.72
C ILE A 199 -0.63 5.72 18.20
N ASP A 200 -1.50 5.94 19.18
CA ASP A 200 -2.42 4.91 19.70
C ASP A 200 -3.40 4.46 18.61
N LYS A 201 -4.02 5.40 17.89
CA LYS A 201 -4.89 5.12 16.73
C LYS A 201 -4.16 4.24 15.71
N MET A 202 -2.98 4.67 15.25
CA MET A 202 -2.18 3.92 14.27
C MET A 202 -1.74 2.54 14.78
N THR A 203 -1.51 2.38 16.09
CA THR A 203 -1.18 1.08 16.70
C THR A 203 -2.37 0.13 16.60
N ILE A 204 -3.56 0.58 17.03
CA ILE A 204 -4.79 -0.21 16.97
C ILE A 204 -5.12 -0.59 15.53
N GLU A 205 -5.01 0.34 14.58
CA GLU A 205 -5.23 0.04 13.16
C GLU A 205 -4.25 -1.01 12.63
N ASN A 206 -2.98 -0.92 13.00
CA ASN A 206 -1.98 -1.92 12.61
C ASN A 206 -2.28 -3.30 13.22
N GLU A 207 -2.77 -3.36 14.45
CA GLU A 207 -3.20 -4.61 15.08
C GLU A 207 -4.43 -5.21 14.38
N ILE A 208 -5.43 -4.39 14.05
CA ILE A 208 -6.61 -4.80 13.27
C ILE A 208 -6.19 -5.34 11.91
N ARG A 209 -5.32 -4.63 11.20
CA ARG A 209 -4.77 -5.08 9.91
C ARG A 209 -3.96 -6.36 10.06
N ALA A 210 -3.18 -6.52 11.13
CA ALA A 210 -2.45 -7.76 11.39
C ALA A 210 -3.40 -8.93 11.64
N MET A 211 -4.47 -8.72 12.40
CA MET A 211 -5.55 -9.69 12.59
C MET A 211 -6.21 -10.08 11.26
N ALA A 212 -6.56 -9.09 10.43
CA ALA A 212 -7.15 -9.31 9.11
C ALA A 212 -6.20 -10.08 8.18
N ASN A 213 -4.91 -9.76 8.18
CA ASN A 213 -3.90 -10.46 7.38
C ASN A 213 -3.72 -11.92 7.82
N ARG A 214 -3.78 -12.21 9.13
CA ARG A 214 -3.80 -13.59 9.63
C ARG A 214 -5.00 -14.37 9.09
N LYS A 215 -6.19 -13.78 9.18
CA LYS A 215 -7.42 -14.39 8.65
C LYS A 215 -7.36 -14.58 7.15
N LYS A 216 -6.80 -13.62 6.41
CA LYS A 216 -6.57 -13.73 4.97
C LYS A 216 -5.65 -14.92 4.64
N ASN A 217 -4.57 -15.11 5.39
CA ASN A 217 -3.66 -16.25 5.16
C ASN A 217 -4.32 -17.60 5.49
N GLU A 218 -5.04 -17.70 6.62
CA GLU A 218 -5.83 -18.90 6.96
C GLU A 218 -6.81 -19.26 5.83
N SER A 219 -7.49 -18.24 5.31
CA SER A 219 -8.47 -18.41 4.25
C SER A 219 -7.83 -18.82 2.91
N MET A 220 -6.60 -18.38 2.64
CA MET A 220 -5.84 -18.79 1.46
C MET A 220 -5.48 -20.28 1.52
N ILE A 221 -5.22 -20.82 2.72
CA ILE A 221 -4.99 -22.26 2.90
C ILE A 221 -6.26 -23.04 2.52
N LEU A 222 -7.43 -22.62 3.02
CA LEU A 222 -8.72 -23.25 2.70
C LEU A 222 -9.01 -23.24 1.19
N PHE A 223 -8.67 -22.15 0.50
CA PHE A 223 -8.83 -22.05 -0.95
C PHE A 223 -7.94 -23.04 -1.72
N ILE A 224 -6.74 -23.35 -1.22
CA ILE A 224 -5.79 -24.24 -1.88
C ILE A 224 -6.12 -25.73 -1.62
N MET A 225 -6.76 -26.05 -0.50
CA MET A 225 -7.10 -27.43 -0.10
C MET A 225 -7.76 -28.31 -1.18
N PRO A 226 -8.83 -27.89 -1.88
CA PRO A 226 -9.48 -28.76 -2.87
C PRO A 226 -8.53 -29.14 -4.02
N PHE A 227 -7.63 -28.24 -4.41
CA PHE A 227 -6.62 -28.51 -5.43
C PHE A 227 -5.56 -29.50 -4.93
N LEU A 228 -5.14 -29.38 -3.67
CA LEU A 228 -4.21 -30.32 -3.05
C LEU A 228 -4.80 -31.74 -2.98
N VAL A 229 -6.07 -31.88 -2.63
CA VAL A 229 -6.74 -33.19 -2.58
C VAL A 229 -6.81 -33.82 -3.97
N ILE A 230 -7.16 -33.03 -5.01
CA ILE A 230 -7.19 -33.50 -6.40
C ILE A 230 -5.79 -33.93 -6.86
N LEU A 231 -4.76 -33.12 -6.58
CA LEU A 231 -3.37 -33.43 -6.91
C LEU A 231 -2.90 -34.71 -6.21
N PHE A 232 -3.22 -34.85 -4.92
CA PHE A 232 -2.87 -36.02 -4.13
C PHE A 232 -3.52 -37.29 -4.72
N LEU A 233 -4.83 -37.26 -4.97
CA LEU A 233 -5.52 -38.40 -5.58
C LEU A 233 -4.98 -38.74 -6.97
N ASN A 234 -4.60 -37.73 -7.76
CA ASN A 234 -4.02 -37.95 -9.08
C ASN A 234 -2.67 -38.70 -9.03
N ILE A 235 -1.84 -38.44 -8.02
CA ILE A 235 -0.54 -39.09 -7.85
C ILE A 235 -0.68 -40.50 -7.26
N PHE A 236 -1.51 -40.65 -6.22
CA PHE A 236 -1.59 -41.91 -5.46
C PHE A 236 -2.59 -42.91 -6.02
N SER A 237 -3.66 -42.46 -6.68
CA SER A 237 -4.71 -43.33 -7.22
C SER A 237 -5.36 -42.72 -8.49
N PRO A 238 -4.63 -42.72 -9.62
CA PRO A 238 -5.11 -42.12 -10.87
C PRO A 238 -6.39 -42.78 -11.40
N ASP A 239 -6.54 -44.09 -11.22
CA ASP A 239 -7.73 -44.85 -11.67
C ASP A 239 -9.00 -44.43 -10.93
N TYR A 240 -8.89 -43.94 -9.69
CA TYR A 240 -10.05 -43.48 -8.92
C TYR A 240 -10.58 -42.13 -9.44
N ILE A 241 -9.69 -41.24 -9.88
CA ILE A 241 -10.08 -39.90 -10.33
C ILE A 241 -10.38 -39.82 -11.83
N SER A 242 -10.01 -40.83 -12.63
CA SER A 242 -10.20 -40.84 -14.09
C SER A 242 -11.66 -40.63 -14.55
N PRO A 243 -12.71 -41.19 -13.89
CA PRO A 243 -14.09 -40.94 -14.29
C PRO A 243 -14.50 -39.47 -14.12
N LEU A 244 -13.82 -38.72 -13.23
CA LEU A 244 -14.07 -37.31 -13.01
C LEU A 244 -13.66 -36.45 -14.22
N TYR A 245 -12.64 -36.88 -14.96
CA TYR A 245 -12.14 -36.17 -16.14
C TYR A 245 -12.81 -36.62 -17.44
N GLU A 246 -13.06 -37.91 -17.60
CA GLU A 246 -13.57 -38.47 -18.86
C GLU A 246 -15.10 -38.32 -18.99
N SER A 247 -15.84 -38.54 -17.89
CA SER A 247 -17.29 -38.48 -17.92
C SER A 247 -17.81 -37.04 -18.03
N LEU A 248 -18.94 -36.86 -18.72
CA LEU A 248 -19.60 -35.57 -18.87
C LEU A 248 -20.14 -35.07 -17.51
N VAL A 249 -20.61 -35.99 -16.67
CA VAL A 249 -21.06 -35.72 -15.30
C VAL A 249 -19.90 -35.27 -14.41
N GLY A 250 -18.74 -35.91 -14.51
CA GLY A 250 -17.54 -35.54 -13.75
C GLY A 250 -17.05 -34.12 -14.06
N ARG A 251 -17.05 -33.75 -15.34
CA ARG A 251 -16.75 -32.38 -15.77
C ARG A 251 -17.73 -31.34 -15.21
N LEU A 252 -19.03 -31.66 -15.14
CA LEU A 252 -20.02 -30.78 -14.52
C LEU A 252 -19.74 -30.59 -13.02
N ILE A 253 -19.43 -31.67 -12.29
CA ILE A 253 -19.10 -31.59 -10.87
C ILE A 253 -17.86 -30.71 -10.65
N MET A 254 -16.82 -30.86 -11.48
CA MET A 254 -15.61 -30.02 -11.43
C MET A 254 -15.93 -28.54 -11.66
N THR A 255 -16.80 -28.21 -12.61
CA THR A 255 -17.22 -26.82 -12.83
C THR A 255 -17.95 -26.23 -11.62
N ILE A 256 -18.79 -27.03 -10.93
CA ILE A 256 -19.49 -26.61 -9.72
C ILE A 256 -18.50 -26.37 -8.58
N VAL A 257 -17.52 -27.26 -8.40
CA VAL A 257 -16.49 -27.11 -7.35
C VAL A 257 -15.65 -25.84 -7.58
N VAL A 258 -15.25 -25.58 -8.82
CA VAL A 258 -14.51 -24.34 -9.17
C VAL A 258 -15.38 -23.10 -8.92
N ALA A 259 -16.66 -23.13 -9.31
CA ALA A 259 -17.58 -22.03 -9.09
C ALA A 259 -17.80 -21.76 -7.59
N ALA A 260 -17.96 -22.81 -6.78
CA ALA A 260 -18.07 -22.71 -5.33
C ALA A 260 -16.80 -22.13 -4.69
N ASN A 261 -15.62 -22.53 -5.15
CA ASN A 261 -14.34 -21.96 -4.69
C ASN A 261 -14.22 -20.47 -5.00
N VAL A 262 -14.60 -20.05 -6.22
CA VAL A 262 -14.63 -18.63 -6.60
C VAL A 262 -15.63 -17.85 -5.75
N PHE A 263 -16.79 -18.43 -5.46
CA PHE A 263 -17.80 -17.81 -4.59
C PHE A 263 -17.28 -17.60 -3.17
N ILE A 264 -16.68 -18.63 -2.56
CA ILE A 264 -16.08 -18.56 -1.23
C ILE A 264 -14.99 -17.48 -1.19
N TYR A 265 -14.11 -17.45 -2.19
CA TYR A 265 -13.08 -16.43 -2.30
C TYR A 265 -13.65 -15.00 -2.40
N SER A 266 -14.72 -14.81 -3.17
CA SER A 266 -15.39 -13.51 -3.28
C SER A 266 -16.00 -13.05 -1.96
N VAL A 267 -16.63 -13.95 -1.21
CA VAL A 267 -17.17 -13.64 0.12
C VAL A 267 -16.05 -13.28 1.09
N MET A 268 -14.94 -14.03 1.06
CA MET A 268 -13.76 -13.76 1.90
C MET A 268 -13.13 -12.41 1.62
N GLN A 269 -12.99 -12.01 0.35
CA GLN A 269 -12.49 -10.68 0.00
C GLN A 269 -13.38 -9.57 0.57
N LYS A 270 -14.70 -9.74 0.53
CA LYS A 270 -15.67 -8.76 1.04
C LYS A 270 -15.63 -8.63 2.57
N ILE A 271 -15.36 -9.71 3.28
CA ILE A 271 -15.18 -9.70 4.74
C ILE A 271 -13.83 -9.09 5.13
N THR A 272 -12.80 -9.30 4.31
CA THR A 272 -11.45 -8.77 4.59
C THR A 272 -11.29 -7.31 4.19
N SER A 273 -12.13 -6.81 3.28
CA SER A 273 -12.14 -5.41 2.85
C SER A 273 -12.88 -4.49 3.82
N VAL A 274 -12.80 -4.74 5.13
CA VAL A 274 -13.26 -3.74 6.10
C VAL A 274 -12.28 -2.58 5.98
N GLU A 275 -12.74 -1.56 5.25
CA GLU A 275 -12.20 -0.20 5.24
C GLU A 275 -12.18 0.27 6.69
N ILE A 276 -10.98 0.60 7.17
CA ILE A 276 -10.80 1.46 8.34
C ILE A 276 -10.79 2.87 7.77
#